data_AF-H9EYL1-F1
#
_entry.id   AF-H9EYL1-F1
#
_cell.length_a   1.000
_cell.length_b   1.000
_cell.length_c   1.000
_cell.angle_alpha   90.00
_cell.angle_beta   90.00
_cell.angle_gamma   90.00
#
_symmetry.space_group_name_H-M   'P 1'
#
loop_
_entity.id
_entity.type
_entity.pdbx_description
1 polymer ?
#
loop_
_entity_poly.entity_id
_entity_poly.type
_entity_poly.pdbx_seq_one_letter_code
_entity_poly.pdbx_strand_id
1 'polypeptide(L)'
;MADDQGCVEEQGVGNSANEDSVDAKPDRSSFTPSLLSKKKKNVSGQSIKTTRDRVPTYQYNMNFEKMGKCIIINNKNFDKVTGMGVRNGTDKDAEALFKCFQSLGFDVIVHNDCS
;
A
#
# COMPACT_ATOMS: atom_id res chain seq x y z
N MET A 1 15.98 -42.41 41.49
CA MET A 1 15.08 -43.32 42.22
C MET A 1 13.82 -42.53 42.55
N ALA A 2 12.67 -43.12 42.21
CA ALA A 2 11.29 -42.65 42.37
C ALA A 2 10.74 -41.69 41.28
N ASP A 3 10.48 -42.29 40.12
CA ASP A 3 9.23 -42.31 39.34
C ASP A 3 8.08 -41.36 39.73
N ASP A 4 7.49 -40.70 38.72
CA ASP A 4 6.03 -40.55 38.67
C ASP A 4 5.50 -40.58 37.23
N GLN A 5 4.27 -41.07 37.12
CA GLN A 5 3.66 -41.78 36.00
C GLN A 5 3.15 -40.89 34.86
N GLY A 6 3.07 -41.48 33.66
CA GLY A 6 2.58 -40.83 32.45
C GLY A 6 1.07 -40.61 32.40
N CYS A 7 0.65 -39.82 31.42
CA CYS A 7 -0.69 -39.85 30.85
C CYS A 7 -0.55 -39.70 29.33
N VAL A 8 -1.16 -40.63 28.60
CA VAL A 8 -1.16 -40.75 27.15
C VAL A 8 -2.51 -40.24 26.62
N GLU A 9 -2.43 -39.52 25.50
CA GLU A 9 -3.46 -39.24 24.47
C GLU A 9 -4.73 -38.45 24.82
N GLU A 10 -4.96 -37.39 24.05
CA GLU A 10 -6.20 -37.24 23.27
C GLU A 10 -5.91 -36.44 22.00
N GLN A 11 -6.29 -37.02 20.86
CA GLN A 11 -6.22 -36.42 19.55
C GLN A 11 -7.32 -35.37 19.41
N GLY A 12 -6.95 -34.15 19.10
CA GLY A 12 -7.87 -33.10 18.67
C GLY A 12 -7.32 -32.39 17.45
N VAL A 13 -7.29 -33.06 16.29
CA VAL A 13 -7.01 -32.40 15.01
C VAL A 13 -8.25 -31.59 14.64
N GLY A 14 -8.38 -30.42 15.28
CA GLY A 14 -9.30 -29.38 14.86
C GLY A 14 -8.82 -28.83 13.52
N ASN A 15 -9.47 -29.25 12.45
CA ASN A 15 -9.30 -28.69 11.12
C ASN A 15 -9.90 -27.27 11.10
N SER A 16 -9.22 -26.33 11.76
CA SER A 16 -9.60 -24.91 11.75
C SER A 16 -9.22 -24.37 10.38
N ALA A 17 -10.18 -24.38 9.46
CA ALA A 17 -10.13 -23.60 8.25
C ALA A 17 -9.88 -22.15 8.65
N ASN A 18 -8.62 -21.71 8.55
CA ASN A 18 -8.30 -20.30 8.62
C ASN A 18 -8.88 -19.66 7.36
N GLU A 19 -10.09 -19.12 7.46
CA GLU A 19 -10.63 -18.21 6.47
C GLU A 19 -9.74 -16.96 6.43
N ASP A 20 -8.88 -16.89 5.42
CA ASP A 20 -8.06 -15.72 5.11
C ASP A 20 -8.97 -14.58 4.67
N SER A 21 -9.41 -13.78 5.64
CA SER A 21 -10.29 -12.64 5.41
C SER A 21 -9.47 -11.42 5.02
N VAL A 22 -9.56 -11.04 3.75
CA VAL A 22 -8.94 -9.82 3.24
C VAL A 22 -9.62 -8.57 3.81
N ASP A 23 -8.85 -7.69 4.46
CA ASP A 23 -9.31 -6.47 5.13
C ASP A 23 -9.43 -5.25 4.20
N ALA A 24 -9.21 -5.44 2.91
CA ALA A 24 -9.33 -4.41 1.88
C ALA A 24 -10.79 -4.00 1.68
N LYS A 25 -11.28 -3.03 2.46
CA LYS A 25 -12.56 -2.35 2.19
C LYS A 25 -12.41 -1.38 1.00
N PRO A 26 -13.17 -1.52 -0.10
CA PRO A 26 -13.41 -0.42 -1.02
C PRO A 26 -14.77 0.19 -0.68
N ASP A 27 -14.83 1.07 0.32
CA ASP A 27 -16.04 1.87 0.53
C ASP A 27 -16.02 3.08 -0.41
N ARG A 28 -16.60 2.91 -1.61
CA ARG A 28 -16.83 4.00 -2.58
C ARG A 28 -18.27 4.49 -2.57
N SER A 29 -19.01 4.30 -1.47
CA SER A 29 -20.42 4.71 -1.38
C SER A 29 -20.65 6.23 -1.28
N SER A 30 -19.61 7.06 -1.32
CA SER A 30 -19.72 8.53 -1.20
C SER A 30 -19.21 9.34 -2.41
N PHE A 31 -19.11 8.73 -3.61
CA PHE A 31 -18.82 9.51 -4.81
C PHE A 31 -20.11 10.13 -5.39
N THR A 32 -20.52 11.27 -4.84
CA THR A 32 -21.48 12.15 -5.52
C THR A 32 -20.71 12.97 -6.56
N PRO A 33 -21.05 12.91 -7.86
CA PRO A 33 -20.43 13.79 -8.85
C PRO A 33 -21.08 15.16 -8.72
N SER A 34 -20.51 16.05 -7.90
CA SER A 34 -20.94 17.44 -7.87
C SER A 34 -20.59 18.11 -9.21
N LEU A 35 -21.63 18.61 -9.84
CA LEU A 35 -21.70 19.25 -11.15
C LEU A 35 -20.69 20.40 -11.31
N LEU A 36 -20.13 20.47 -12.52
CA LEU A 36 -19.25 21.53 -13.00
C LEU A 36 -19.84 22.93 -12.71
N SER A 37 -19.15 23.72 -11.88
CA SER A 37 -19.23 25.18 -11.95
C SER A 37 -17.85 25.75 -12.24
N LYS A 38 -17.70 26.30 -13.45
CA LYS A 38 -16.50 27.03 -13.88
C LYS A 38 -16.37 28.30 -13.03
N LYS A 39 -15.42 28.34 -12.11
CA LYS A 39 -14.94 29.59 -11.52
C LYS A 39 -13.42 29.59 -11.46
N LYS A 40 -12.79 30.35 -12.35
CA LYS A 40 -11.37 30.71 -12.27
C LYS A 40 -11.15 31.44 -10.94
N LYS A 41 -10.39 30.83 -10.04
CA LYS A 41 -9.82 31.49 -8.86
C LYS A 41 -8.35 31.11 -8.82
N ASN A 42 -7.48 32.10 -9.02
CA ASN A 42 -6.06 31.97 -8.69
C ASN A 42 -5.97 31.71 -7.18
N VAL A 43 -5.77 30.45 -6.79
CA VAL A 43 -5.50 30.06 -5.41
C VAL A 43 -4.02 29.71 -5.36
N SER A 44 -3.23 30.65 -4.84
CA SER A 44 -1.91 30.33 -4.29
C SER A 44 -2.08 29.16 -3.33
N GLY A 45 -1.33 28.07 -3.53
CA GLY A 45 -1.43 26.83 -2.75
C GLY A 45 -1.33 27.08 -1.26
N GLN A 46 -2.48 27.26 -0.61
CA GLN A 46 -2.59 27.41 0.82
C GLN A 46 -2.68 25.99 1.38
N SER A 47 -1.55 25.49 1.88
CA SER A 47 -1.49 24.23 2.63
C SER A 47 -2.61 24.23 3.67
N ILE A 48 -3.54 23.29 3.55
CA ILE A 48 -4.61 23.08 4.53
C ILE A 48 -3.91 22.75 5.86
N LYS A 49 -3.79 23.73 6.75
CA LYS A 49 -3.34 23.51 8.11
C LYS A 49 -4.48 22.85 8.86
N THR A 50 -4.58 21.53 8.77
CA THR A 50 -5.31 20.77 9.79
C THR A 50 -4.57 21.03 11.10
N THR A 51 -5.15 21.80 12.00
CA THR A 51 -4.61 22.10 13.33
C THR A 51 -4.74 20.88 14.23
N ARG A 52 -4.18 19.75 13.79
CA ARG A 52 -3.92 18.61 14.66
C ARG A 52 -2.57 18.88 15.30
N ASP A 53 -2.54 18.84 16.61
CA ASP A 53 -1.30 18.99 17.34
C ASP A 53 -0.34 17.87 16.96
N ARG A 54 0.91 18.24 16.67
CA ARG A 54 1.96 17.34 16.20
C ARG A 54 3.00 17.23 17.30
N VAL A 55 2.77 16.31 18.23
CA VAL A 55 3.72 16.03 19.32
C VAL A 55 4.95 15.32 18.74
N PRO A 56 6.18 15.86 18.86
CA PRO A 56 7.37 15.31 18.20
C PRO A 56 7.73 13.88 18.63
N THR A 57 7.49 13.51 19.88
CA THR A 57 7.79 12.17 20.44
C THR A 57 6.98 11.04 19.81
N TYR A 58 5.85 11.36 19.16
CA TYR A 58 4.98 10.38 18.49
C TYR A 58 5.12 10.40 16.96
N GLN A 59 6.09 11.14 16.42
CA GLN A 59 6.37 11.21 14.99
C GLN A 59 7.63 10.40 14.65
N TYR A 60 7.63 9.78 13.47
CA TYR A 60 8.88 9.27 12.90
C TYR A 60 9.87 10.42 12.77
N ASN A 61 11.12 10.16 13.17
CA ASN A 61 12.19 11.11 12.90
C ASN A 61 12.39 11.19 11.38
N MET A 62 12.20 12.37 10.80
CA MET A 62 12.41 12.62 9.37
C MET A 62 13.68 13.46 9.11
N ASN A 63 14.48 13.74 10.15
CA ASN A 63 15.70 14.54 10.05
C ASN A 63 16.88 13.70 9.55
N PHE A 64 16.81 13.30 8.27
CA PHE A 64 17.85 12.56 7.56
C PHE A 64 18.19 13.28 6.25
N GLU A 65 19.36 12.99 5.66
CA GLU A 65 19.81 13.63 4.40
C GLU A 65 18.84 13.38 3.23
N LYS A 66 18.22 12.19 3.19
CA LYS A 66 17.32 11.74 2.13
C LYS A 66 16.09 11.07 2.72
N MET A 67 14.96 11.16 2.03
CA MET A 67 13.71 10.50 2.43
C MET A 67 13.82 8.97 2.38
N GLY A 68 14.58 8.45 1.42
CA GLY A 68 14.78 7.02 1.19
C GLY A 68 14.65 6.63 -0.28
N LYS A 69 14.67 5.33 -0.54
CA LYS A 69 14.45 4.74 -1.87
C LYS A 69 12.98 4.36 -2.04
N CYS A 70 12.46 4.52 -3.24
CA CYS A 70 11.16 4.01 -3.65
C CYS A 70 11.36 3.07 -4.84
N ILE A 71 11.05 1.79 -4.66
CA ILE A 71 11.16 0.79 -5.72
C ILE A 71 9.75 0.52 -6.26
N ILE A 72 9.55 0.76 -7.55
CA ILE A 72 8.30 0.48 -8.26
C ILE A 72 8.55 -0.73 -9.15
N ILE A 73 7.80 -1.81 -8.95
CA ILE A 73 7.81 -2.99 -9.82
C ILE A 73 6.55 -2.94 -10.69
N ASN A 74 6.72 -2.60 -11.95
CA ASN A 74 5.66 -2.47 -12.95
C ASN A 74 5.62 -3.73 -13.83
N ASN A 75 4.98 -4.79 -13.34
CA ASN A 75 4.76 -6.01 -14.11
C ASN A 75 3.52 -5.86 -15.00
N LYS A 76 3.74 -5.62 -16.28
CA LYS A 76 2.71 -5.50 -17.32
C LYS A 76 2.47 -6.82 -18.02
N ASN A 77 3.54 -7.53 -18.33
CA ASN A 77 3.53 -8.77 -19.10
C ASN A 77 3.84 -9.94 -18.18
N PHE A 78 3.26 -11.09 -18.49
CA PHE A 78 3.40 -12.32 -17.73
C PHE A 78 3.61 -13.49 -18.68
N ASP A 79 4.33 -14.51 -18.21
CA ASP A 79 4.55 -15.72 -19.00
C ASP A 79 3.22 -16.44 -19.24
N LYS A 80 3.07 -17.02 -20.43
CA LYS A 80 1.83 -17.71 -20.84
C LYS A 80 1.46 -18.86 -19.89
N VAL A 81 2.45 -19.50 -19.27
CA VAL A 81 2.24 -20.60 -18.30
C VAL A 81 1.50 -20.15 -17.04
N THR A 82 1.59 -18.86 -16.71
CA THR A 82 0.89 -18.29 -15.54
C THR A 82 -0.61 -18.14 -15.78
N GLY A 83 -1.06 -18.17 -17.05
CA GLY A 83 -2.45 -17.88 -17.41
C GLY A 83 -2.86 -16.41 -17.24
N MET A 84 -1.92 -15.53 -16.88
CA MET A 84 -2.19 -14.11 -16.64
C MET A 84 -2.17 -13.31 -17.95
N GLY A 85 -3.10 -12.36 -18.08
CA GLY A 85 -3.16 -11.45 -19.22
C GLY A 85 -2.29 -10.20 -19.06
N VAL A 86 -2.18 -9.42 -20.14
CA VAL A 86 -1.46 -8.13 -20.12
C VAL A 86 -2.23 -7.11 -19.26
N ARG A 87 -1.55 -6.48 -18.29
CA ARG A 87 -2.12 -5.45 -17.41
C ARG A 87 -2.15 -4.08 -18.08
N ASN A 88 -3.10 -3.88 -19.00
CA ASN A 88 -3.27 -2.60 -19.70
C ASN A 88 -3.55 -1.45 -18.72
N GLY A 89 -2.79 -0.36 -18.85
CA GLY A 89 -2.91 0.82 -17.97
C GLY A 89 -1.82 0.91 -16.90
N THR A 90 -1.14 -0.18 -16.56
CA THR A 90 -0.10 -0.19 -15.50
C THR A 90 1.05 0.78 -15.79
N ASP A 91 1.36 1.06 -17.06
CA ASP A 91 2.38 2.06 -17.42
C ASP A 91 1.99 3.48 -16.98
N LYS A 92 0.70 3.82 -17.09
CA LYS A 92 0.18 5.12 -16.64
C LYS A 92 0.25 5.22 -15.12
N ASP A 93 -0.06 4.12 -14.43
CA ASP A 93 0.04 4.05 -12.97
C ASP A 93 1.50 4.22 -12.53
N ALA A 94 2.44 3.48 -13.14
CA ALA A 94 3.86 3.56 -12.84
C ALA A 94 4.42 4.97 -13.08
N GLU A 95 4.03 5.63 -14.18
CA GLU A 95 4.42 7.02 -14.46
C GLU A 95 3.87 8.01 -13.42
N ALA A 96 2.60 7.87 -13.05
CA ALA A 96 1.96 8.72 -12.06
C ALA A 96 2.60 8.54 -10.67
N LEU A 97 2.87 7.29 -10.28
CA LEU A 97 3.53 6.95 -9.02
C LEU A 97 4.98 7.47 -9.01
N PHE A 98 5.73 7.30 -10.10
CA PHE A 98 7.08 7.84 -10.20
C PHE A 98 7.11 9.34 -9.92
N LYS A 99 6.26 10.12 -10.59
CA LYS A 99 6.17 11.58 -10.39
C LYS A 99 5.76 11.93 -8.96
N CYS A 100 4.78 11.20 -8.41
CA CYS A 100 4.29 11.40 -7.05
C CYS A 100 5.41 11.18 -6.01
N PHE A 101 6.07 10.02 -6.04
CA PHE A 101 7.12 9.67 -5.06
C PHE A 101 8.39 10.51 -5.24
N GLN A 102 8.72 10.89 -6.46
CA GLN A 102 9.79 11.86 -6.69
C GLN A 102 9.46 13.22 -6.07
N SER A 103 8.21 13.68 -6.18
CA SER A 103 7.77 14.94 -5.55
C SER A 103 7.77 14.89 -4.01
N LEU A 104 7.61 13.69 -3.44
CA LEU A 104 7.74 13.44 -1.99
C LEU A 104 9.20 13.38 -1.51
N GLY A 105 10.18 13.43 -2.44
CA GLY A 105 11.61 13.45 -2.12
C GLY A 105 12.29 12.09 -2.09
N PHE A 106 11.64 11.02 -2.59
CA PHE A 106 12.25 9.70 -2.71
C PHE A 106 13.16 9.59 -3.93
N ASP A 107 14.19 8.76 -3.80
CA ASP A 107 14.99 8.24 -4.92
C ASP A 107 14.23 7.06 -5.56
N VAL A 108 13.52 7.34 -6.65
CA VAL A 108 12.60 6.38 -7.28
C VAL A 108 13.30 5.55 -8.35
N ILE A 109 13.17 4.24 -8.27
CA ILE A 109 13.68 3.26 -9.23
C ILE A 109 12.49 2.43 -9.75
N VAL A 110 12.36 2.32 -11.07
CA VAL A 110 11.29 1.54 -11.70
C VAL A 110 11.89 0.33 -12.39
N HIS A 111 11.40 -0.86 -12.06
CA HIS A 111 11.67 -2.10 -12.76
C HIS A 111 10.41 -2.54 -13.51
N ASN A 112 10.55 -3.01 -14.74
CA ASN A 112 9.44 -3.48 -15.55
C ASN A 112 9.61 -4.98 -15.81
N ASP A 113 8.51 -5.73 -15.71
CA ASP A 113 8.42 -7.16 -16.01
C ASP A 113 9.52 -8.01 -15.36
N CYS A 114 9.55 -8.00 -14.02
CA CYS A 114 10.47 -8.82 -13.23
C CYS A 114 10.11 -10.32 -13.31
N SER A 115 11.13 -11.16 -13.36
CA SER A 115 11.06 -12.64 -13.37
C SER A 115 10.86 -13.25 -11.99
#